data_AF-E4ZAJ3-F1
#
_entry.id   AF-E4ZAJ3-F1
#
_cell.length_a   1.000
_cell.length_b   1.000
_cell.length_c   1.000
_cell.angle_alpha   90.00
_cell.angle_beta   90.00
_cell.angle_gamma   90.00
#
_symmetry.space_group_name_H-M   'P 1'
#
loop_
_entity.id
_entity.type
_entity.pdbx_description
1 polymer ?
#
loop_
_entity_poly.entity_id
_entity_poly.type
_entity_poly.pdbx_seq_one_letter_code
_entity_poly.pdbx_strand_id
1 'polypeptide(L)'
;MMTESHGYLSNNLPVKIINDIIYATQLVEDLVLGKIKIVDFLKSYNNFYCWLGFDELPQSEKIKFLNYLNILSIHKEIQDKTVNRVYTDCFDIDKLHSLGRITTNECINGIKKIYQKNKLEFDNILK
;
A
#
# COMPACT_ATOMS: atom_id res chain seq x y z
N MET A 1 0.78 -29.52 -8.79
CA MET A 1 0.58 -28.45 -7.79
C MET A 1 -0.28 -27.39 -8.47
N MET A 2 -1.54 -27.25 -8.04
CA MET A 2 -2.37 -26.13 -8.49
C MET A 2 -1.91 -24.90 -7.71
N THR A 3 -1.35 -23.91 -8.41
CA THR A 3 -1.25 -22.55 -7.89
C THR A 3 -2.67 -22.05 -7.70
N GLU A 4 -3.09 -21.86 -6.45
CA GLU A 4 -4.35 -21.17 -6.14
C GLU A 4 -4.34 -19.83 -6.88
N SER A 5 -5.30 -19.61 -7.79
CA SER A 5 -5.41 -18.31 -8.42
C SER A 5 -5.73 -17.32 -7.31
N HIS A 6 -4.89 -16.32 -7.11
CA HIS A 6 -5.18 -15.22 -6.22
C HIS A 6 -6.46 -14.51 -6.71
N GLY A 7 -7.62 -14.93 -6.21
CA GLY A 7 -8.89 -14.22 -6.08
C GLY A 7 -9.35 -13.21 -7.15
N TYR A 8 -9.00 -13.36 -8.42
CA TYR A 8 -9.35 -12.40 -9.48
C TYR A 8 -10.09 -13.06 -10.66
N LEU A 9 -11.00 -13.99 -10.39
CA LEU A 9 -11.98 -14.50 -11.35
C LEU A 9 -13.34 -13.81 -11.11
N SER A 10 -13.52 -12.59 -11.62
CA SER A 10 -14.80 -11.87 -11.53
C SER A 10 -14.93 -10.82 -12.63
N ASN A 11 -16.12 -10.73 -13.24
CA ASN A 11 -16.51 -9.72 -14.23
C ASN A 11 -16.41 -8.26 -13.73
N ASN A 12 -16.08 -8.04 -12.44
CA ASN A 12 -15.93 -6.73 -11.80
C ASN A 12 -14.48 -6.41 -11.36
N LEU A 13 -13.48 -7.14 -11.88
CA LEU A 13 -12.09 -6.97 -11.52
C LEU A 13 -11.60 -5.50 -11.56
N PRO A 14 -11.95 -4.68 -12.59
CA PRO A 14 -11.52 -3.29 -12.61
C PRO A 14 -12.12 -2.42 -11.50
N VAL A 15 -13.39 -2.62 -11.20
CA VAL A 15 -14.09 -1.90 -10.12
C VAL A 15 -13.50 -2.28 -8.77
N LYS A 16 -13.18 -3.57 -8.56
CA LYS A 16 -12.53 -4.04 -7.33
C LYS A 16 -11.16 -3.39 -7.13
N ILE A 17 -10.32 -3.37 -8.17
CA ILE A 17 -8.98 -2.75 -8.11
C ILE A 17 -9.08 -1.26 -7.78
N ILE A 18 -10.01 -0.52 -8.41
CA ILE A 18 -10.22 0.91 -8.12
C ILE A 18 -10.64 1.10 -6.65
N ASN A 19 -11.60 0.31 -6.17
CA ASN A 19 -12.06 0.40 -4.79
C ASN A 19 -10.95 0.08 -3.79
N ASP A 20 -10.12 -0.92 -4.09
CA ASP A 20 -8.98 -1.29 -3.26
C ASP A 20 -7.96 -0.13 -3.22
N ILE A 21 -7.67 0.52 -4.36
CA ILE A 21 -6.77 1.68 -4.43
C ILE A 21 -7.31 2.83 -3.57
N ILE A 22 -8.60 3.17 -3.72
CA ILE A 22 -9.25 4.23 -2.93
C ILE A 22 -9.16 3.90 -1.43
N TYR A 23 -9.49 2.66 -1.06
CA TYR A 23 -9.42 2.20 0.33
C TYR A 23 -8.01 2.31 0.91
N ALA A 24 -6.99 1.84 0.18
CA ALA A 24 -5.60 1.96 0.61
C ALA A 24 -5.14 3.43 0.71
N THR A 25 -5.58 4.27 -0.22
CA THR A 25 -5.31 5.71 -0.22
C THR A 25 -5.89 6.36 1.04
N GLN A 26 -7.13 6.01 1.40
CA GLN A 26 -7.79 6.49 2.62
C GLN A 26 -7.07 6.00 3.88
N LEU A 27 -6.64 4.73 3.94
CA LEU A 27 -5.87 4.19 5.07
C LEU A 27 -4.57 4.97 5.31
N VAL A 28 -3.85 5.33 4.25
CA VAL A 28 -2.62 6.12 4.37
C VAL A 28 -2.92 7.51 4.92
N GLU A 29 -3.94 8.18 4.38
CA GLU A 29 -4.35 9.49 4.88
C GLU A 29 -4.77 9.43 6.35
N ASP A 30 -5.60 8.46 6.71
CA ASP A 30 -6.08 8.30 8.08
C ASP A 30 -4.95 7.99 9.07
N LEU A 31 -3.94 7.21 8.67
CA LEU A 31 -2.75 6.99 9.48
C LEU A 31 -1.96 8.29 9.66
N VAL A 32 -1.73 9.04 8.57
CA VAL A 32 -0.95 10.29 8.61
C VAL A 32 -1.62 11.34 9.49
N LEU A 33 -2.94 11.44 9.41
CA LEU A 33 -3.76 12.34 10.22
C LEU A 33 -3.98 11.82 11.65
N GLY A 34 -3.50 10.63 11.99
CA GLY A 34 -3.60 10.04 13.32
C GLY A 34 -5.01 9.55 13.70
N LYS A 35 -5.88 9.32 12.70
CA LYS A 35 -7.24 8.79 12.91
C LYS A 35 -7.24 7.29 13.19
N ILE A 36 -6.23 6.56 12.70
CA ILE A 36 -6.04 5.13 12.95
C ILE A 36 -4.67 4.85 13.55
N LYS A 37 -4.56 3.77 14.33
CA LYS A 37 -3.29 3.32 14.91
C LYS A 37 -2.48 2.54 13.88
N ILE A 38 -1.15 2.57 14.01
CA ILE A 38 -0.24 1.84 13.11
C ILE A 38 -0.51 0.33 13.08
N VAL A 39 -0.92 -0.28 14.21
CA VAL A 39 -1.24 -1.72 14.25
C VAL A 39 -2.45 -2.04 13.36
N ASP A 40 -3.49 -1.21 13.40
CA ASP A 40 -4.69 -1.42 12.59
C ASP A 40 -4.42 -1.11 11.11
N PHE A 41 -3.64 -0.05 10.85
CA PHE A 41 -3.15 0.23 9.50
C PHE A 41 -2.37 -0.95 8.93
N LEU A 42 -1.40 -1.50 9.65
CA LEU A 42 -0.57 -2.60 9.16
C LEU A 42 -1.40 -3.85 8.88
N LYS A 43 -2.41 -4.16 9.71
CA LYS A 43 -3.32 -5.29 9.47
C LYS A 43 -4.11 -5.13 8.16
N SER A 44 -4.63 -3.93 7.90
CA SER A 44 -5.45 -3.69 6.71
C SER A 44 -4.61 -3.48 5.44
N TYR A 45 -3.53 -2.72 5.56
CA TYR A 45 -2.66 -2.32 4.45
C TYR A 45 -1.70 -3.43 4.00
N ASN A 46 -1.26 -4.33 4.89
CA ASN A 46 -0.37 -5.43 4.51
C ASN A 46 -0.99 -6.41 3.50
N ASN A 47 -2.31 -6.35 3.29
CA ASN A 47 -2.99 -7.11 2.25
C ASN A 47 -3.05 -6.36 0.90
N PHE A 48 -2.53 -5.13 0.83
CA PHE A 48 -2.58 -4.30 -0.36
C PHE A 48 -1.44 -4.64 -1.32
N TYR A 49 -1.58 -5.77 -2.02
CA TYR A 49 -0.74 -6.13 -3.16
C TYR A 49 -1.49 -5.91 -4.48
N CYS A 50 -2.31 -4.88 -4.55
CA CYS A 50 -3.23 -4.64 -5.66
C CYS A 50 -2.49 -4.45 -7.01
N TRP A 51 -1.21 -4.05 -6.97
CA TRP A 51 -0.35 -4.02 -8.16
C TRP A 51 -0.09 -5.41 -8.77
N LEU A 52 -0.13 -6.50 -7.99
CA LEU A 52 0.01 -7.86 -8.53
C LEU A 52 -1.19 -8.19 -9.43
N GLY A 53 -2.41 -7.86 -8.99
CA GLY A 53 -3.62 -8.02 -9.82
C GLY A 53 -3.62 -7.08 -11.02
N PHE A 54 -3.03 -5.88 -10.91
CA PHE A 54 -2.84 -4.97 -12.04
C PHE A 54 -1.85 -5.54 -13.08
N ASP A 55 -0.73 -6.12 -12.65
CA ASP A 55 0.30 -6.65 -13.55
C ASP A 55 -0.24 -7.78 -14.43
N GLU A 56 -1.18 -8.58 -13.90
CA GLU A 56 -1.87 -9.67 -14.59
C GLU A 56 -2.91 -9.21 -15.63
N LEU A 57 -3.32 -7.94 -15.63
CA LEU A 57 -4.30 -7.43 -16.59
C LEU A 57 -3.73 -7.34 -18.02
N PRO A 58 -4.53 -7.65 -19.05
CA PRO A 58 -4.15 -7.36 -20.42
C PRO A 58 -4.00 -5.84 -20.64
N GLN A 59 -3.13 -5.45 -21.57
CA GLN A 59 -2.82 -4.04 -21.84
C GLN A 59 -4.07 -3.19 -22.18
N SER A 60 -5.06 -3.80 -22.84
CA SER A 60 -6.34 -3.17 -23.17
C SER A 60 -7.18 -2.80 -21.93
N GLU A 61 -7.01 -3.50 -20.81
CA GLU A 61 -7.68 -3.21 -19.54
C GLU A 61 -6.87 -2.23 -18.69
N LYS A 62 -5.53 -2.30 -18.74
CA LYS A 62 -4.62 -1.38 -18.03
C LYS A 62 -4.87 0.09 -18.38
N ILE A 63 -5.36 0.38 -19.59
CA ILE A 63 -5.69 1.74 -20.03
C ILE A 63 -6.74 2.41 -19.15
N LYS A 64 -7.65 1.62 -18.55
CA LYS A 64 -8.72 2.12 -17.67
C LYS A 64 -8.17 2.65 -16.33
N PHE A 65 -6.91 2.36 -16.01
CA PHE A 65 -6.26 2.75 -14.76
C PHE A 65 -5.16 3.78 -14.96
N LEU A 66 -5.06 4.42 -16.14
CA LEU A 66 -4.01 5.42 -16.40
C LEU A 66 -3.96 6.51 -15.33
N ASN A 67 -5.12 6.96 -14.86
CA ASN A 67 -5.23 7.97 -13.80
C ASN A 67 -4.77 7.48 -12.42
N TYR A 68 -4.63 6.16 -12.23
CA TYR A 68 -4.25 5.53 -10.97
C TYR A 68 -2.80 5.01 -10.97
N LEU A 69 -2.07 5.09 -12.08
CA LEU A 69 -0.71 4.55 -12.16
C LEU A 69 0.25 5.22 -11.19
N ASN A 70 0.14 6.54 -11.04
CA ASN A 70 0.97 7.30 -10.11
C ASN A 70 0.71 6.87 -8.67
N ILE A 71 -0.56 6.84 -8.24
CA ILE A 71 -0.91 6.44 -6.87
C ILE A 71 -0.53 4.98 -6.60
N LEU A 72 -0.71 4.09 -7.57
CA LEU A 72 -0.26 2.69 -7.47
C LEU A 72 1.26 2.59 -7.26
N SER A 73 2.04 3.36 -8.01
CA SER A 73 3.50 3.42 -7.82
C SER A 73 3.88 3.94 -6.44
N ILE A 74 3.13 4.90 -5.91
CA ILE A 74 3.34 5.45 -4.56
C ILE A 74 3.01 4.40 -3.49
N HIS A 75 1.91 3.65 -3.65
CA HIS A 75 1.57 2.56 -2.74
C HIS A 75 2.63 1.45 -2.75
N LYS A 76 3.18 1.11 -3.91
CA LYS A 76 4.32 0.18 -4.01
C LYS A 76 5.54 0.71 -3.25
N GLU A 77 5.85 2.01 -3.37
CA GLU A 77 6.92 2.64 -2.59
C GLU A 77 6.67 2.55 -1.08
N ILE A 78 5.45 2.80 -0.62
CA ILE A 78 5.07 2.64 0.78
C ILE A 78 5.28 1.19 1.24
N GLN A 79 4.80 0.22 0.47
CA GLN A 79 4.95 -1.19 0.83
C GLN A 79 6.42 -1.57 0.96
N ASP A 80 7.23 -1.30 -0.06
CA ASP A 80 8.61 -1.77 -0.15
C ASP A 80 9.54 -1.06 0.84
N LYS A 81 9.38 0.27 1.00
CA LYS A 81 10.29 1.07 1.83
C LYS A 81 9.89 1.10 3.30
N THR A 82 8.63 0.81 3.63
CA THR A 82 8.14 0.97 5.01
C THR A 82 7.44 -0.29 5.53
N VAL A 83 6.30 -0.68 4.96
CA VAL A 83 5.43 -1.73 5.53
C VAL A 83 6.14 -3.08 5.59
N ASN A 84 6.77 -3.52 4.49
CA ASN A 84 7.49 -4.80 4.44
C ASN A 84 8.70 -4.84 5.39
N ARG A 85 9.21 -3.68 5.81
CA ARG A 85 10.37 -3.57 6.70
C ARG A 85 9.99 -3.48 8.16
N VAL A 86 8.72 -3.21 8.50
CA VAL A 86 8.30 -3.06 9.89
C VAL A 86 8.49 -4.38 10.63
N TYR A 87 9.03 -4.31 11.84
CA TYR A 87 9.16 -5.47 12.72
C TYR A 87 8.57 -5.13 14.09
N THR A 88 7.55 -5.87 14.50
CA THR A 88 6.76 -5.56 15.70
C THR A 88 7.28 -6.22 16.96
N ASP A 89 8.19 -7.20 16.84
CA ASP A 89 8.47 -8.16 17.91
C ASP A 89 9.90 -8.05 18.49
N CYS A 90 10.66 -6.98 18.21
CA CYS A 90 12.05 -6.84 18.71
C CYS A 90 12.20 -5.69 19.71
N PHE A 91 12.92 -5.97 20.80
CA PHE A 91 13.31 -4.99 21.82
C PHE A 91 14.70 -4.37 21.57
N ASP A 92 15.49 -4.91 20.64
CA ASP A 92 16.84 -4.42 20.29
C ASP A 92 16.82 -3.73 18.93
N ILE A 93 16.96 -2.39 18.95
CA ILE A 93 16.87 -1.53 17.78
C ILE A 93 18.07 -1.71 16.84
N ASP A 94 19.28 -1.83 17.39
CA ASP A 94 20.50 -1.94 16.58
C ASP A 94 20.51 -3.25 15.79
N LYS A 95 20.10 -4.35 16.46
CA LYS A 95 19.92 -5.63 15.79
C LYS A 95 18.81 -5.58 14.74
N LEU A 96 17.70 -4.92 15.03
CA LEU A 96 16.60 -4.73 14.09
C LEU A 96 17.06 -4.00 12.82
N HIS A 97 17.79 -2.89 12.95
CA HIS A 97 18.32 -2.13 11.81
C HIS A 97 19.36 -2.93 11.02
N SER A 98 20.20 -3.73 11.69
CA SER A 98 21.18 -4.61 11.01
C SER A 98 20.52 -5.63 10.08
N LEU A 99 19.26 -6.02 10.36
CA LEU A 99 18.44 -6.90 9.53
C LEU A 99 17.65 -6.16 8.45
N GLY A 100 17.89 -4.84 8.28
CA GLY A 100 17.15 -3.99 7.35
C GLY A 100 15.69 -3.77 7.75
N ARG A 101 15.34 -4.02 9.01
CA ARG A 101 13.99 -3.79 9.56
C ARG A 101 13.88 -2.39 10.12
N ILE A 102 12.65 -1.94 10.37
CA ILE A 102 12.35 -0.64 11.00
C ILE A 102 11.31 -0.79 12.11
N THR A 103 11.35 0.13 13.07
CA THR A 103 10.32 0.24 14.11
C THR A 103 9.00 0.74 13.55
N THR A 104 7.92 0.60 14.32
CA THR A 104 6.61 1.16 13.95
C THR A 104 6.63 2.67 13.82
N ASN A 105 7.38 3.39 14.68
CA ASN A 105 7.55 4.83 14.56
C ASN A 105 8.28 5.25 13.27
N GLU A 106 9.33 4.52 12.91
CA GLU A 106 10.05 4.76 11.64
C GLU A 106 9.17 4.46 10.44
N CYS A 107 8.33 3.43 10.51
CA CYS A 107 7.33 3.12 9.48
C CYS A 107 6.35 4.29 9.30
N ILE A 108 5.74 4.79 10.39
CA ILE A 108 4.84 5.96 10.36
C ILE A 108 5.56 7.17 9.74
N ASN A 109 6.79 7.46 10.17
CA ASN A 109 7.55 8.59 9.66
C ASN A 109 7.91 8.44 8.18
N GLY A 110 8.24 7.23 7.72
CA GLY A 110 8.46 6.91 6.31
C GLY A 110 7.21 7.15 5.48
N ILE A 111 6.06 6.65 5.94
CA ILE A 111 4.76 6.85 5.28
C ILE A 111 4.41 8.34 5.21
N LYS A 112 4.58 9.09 6.30
CA LYS A 112 4.35 10.54 6.35
C LYS A 112 5.20 11.29 5.32
N LYS A 113 6.48 10.95 5.19
CA LYS A 113 7.37 11.57 4.19
C LYS A 113 6.91 11.29 2.76
N ILE A 114 6.56 10.04 2.45
CA ILE A 114 6.07 9.66 1.11
C ILE A 114 4.73 10.35 0.82
N TYR A 115 3.82 10.38 1.78
CA TYR A 115 2.53 11.06 1.66
C TYR A 115 2.71 12.56 1.41
N GLN A 116 3.52 13.26 2.21
CA GLN A 116 3.76 14.70 2.06
C GLN A 116 4.36 15.05 0.69
N LYS A 117 5.33 14.25 0.22
CA LYS A 117 5.94 14.42 -1.09
C LYS A 117 4.91 14.31 -2.23
N ASN A 118 3.89 13.47 -2.06
CA ASN A 118 2.94 13.13 -3.11
C ASN A 118 1.50 13.58 -2.79
N LYS A 119 1.30 14.57 -1.92
CA LYS A 119 -0.03 14.95 -1.39
C LYS A 119 -1.07 15.21 -2.49
N LEU A 120 -0.66 15.84 -3.59
CA LEU A 120 -1.54 16.09 -4.74
C LEU A 120 -2.11 14.80 -5.35
N GLU A 121 -1.33 13.73 -5.44
CA GLU A 121 -1.81 12.46 -5.98
C GLU A 121 -2.83 11.81 -5.04
N PHE A 122 -2.62 11.88 -3.71
CA PHE A 122 -3.61 11.43 -2.73
C PHE A 122 -4.91 12.25 -2.85
N ASP A 123 -4.80 13.57 -2.94
CA ASP A 123 -5.96 14.47 -3.09
C ASP A 123 -6.75 14.20 -4.37
N ASN A 124 -6.07 13.82 -5.46
CA ASN A 124 -6.73 13.53 -6.73
C ASN A 124 -7.56 12.24 -6.69
N ILE A 125 -7.21 11.30 -5.82
CA ILE A 125 -7.91 10.01 -5.69
C ILE A 125 -9.05 10.08 -4.68
N LEU A 126 -8.93 10.92 -3.65
CA LEU A 126 -9.90 11.02 -2.55
C LEU A 126 -10.97 12.13 -2.73
N LYS A 127 -10.93 12.88 -3.84
CA LYS A 127 -11.96 13.87 -4.22
C LYS A 127 -13.16 13.22 -4.89
#